data_AF-D1KF85-F1
#
_entry.id   AF-D1KF85-F1
#
_cell.length_a   1.000
_cell.length_b   1.000
_cell.length_c   1.000
_cell.angle_alpha   90.00
_cell.angle_beta   90.00
_cell.angle_gamma   90.00
#
_symmetry.space_group_name_H-M   'P 1'
#
loop_
_entity.id
_entity.type
_entity.pdbx_description
1 polymer ?
#
loop_
_entity_poly.entity_id
_entity_poly.type
_entity_poly.pdbx_seq_one_letter_code
_entity_poly.pdbx_strand_id
1 'polypeptide(L)'
;MSSASHKSVLLLSILQPGLASTFPFSSYTSLWRFGPEWTSVGPRFMQSRLTLPAHKPRNRRPELNQSLKPGENTTINQSKGQVLVTHSAGANLDVNLTAFLITDSGKVVDDSGMVFFNAPEHASGAAAFSPPIIQAGSISHSISFDLSRLPAAISKIAITLTQDGTGGGFAGVPNLSARVLAGDQVLDLAPGAFERETGIIVLELYVRNGQAKARSVWQGFASGLVGLCGMYGVEVDDEPATAPIPAAPPAKPVSITKTVITLDKPGSTHKVSLEKGAAAPKVIKVSARWVDNGDGRDNDDLDLRIGILRPDGRMSIIQAPDKRGSFEADPFVFHTGDVVSASTSAPGIETVEINAAISHLMGGKVALVCSVYSAVDNGAVSVASLKPKMRMEYGDEVVECAFEFKGGFFSSLVYTYVLGMIEIDGDEIRISPSGVTSKTGSEATPWLTRKGDRVELTMDGPHVFKGRPLERKGNKHYV
;
A
#
# COMPACT_ATOMS: atom_id res chain seq x y z
N MET A 1 -71.29 23.39 -9.49
CA MET A 1 -70.47 24.14 -8.50
C MET A 1 -69.10 24.28 -9.13
N SER A 2 -68.75 25.38 -9.81
CA SER A 2 -68.37 26.70 -9.25
C SER A 2 -67.08 26.59 -8.43
N SER A 3 -65.93 27.16 -8.82
CA SER A 3 -65.49 27.92 -10.03
C SER A 3 -64.00 27.61 -10.32
N ALA A 4 -63.25 28.13 -11.30
CA ALA A 4 -63.39 29.16 -12.35
C ALA A 4 -62.58 28.71 -13.62
N SER A 5 -62.56 29.29 -14.84
CA SER A 5 -62.77 30.66 -15.39
C SER A 5 -61.59 31.63 -15.17
N HIS A 6 -60.96 32.28 -16.17
CA HIS A 6 -61.06 32.19 -17.65
C HIS A 6 -59.85 32.91 -18.34
N LYS A 7 -59.69 32.70 -19.66
CA LYS A 7 -58.98 33.53 -20.68
C LYS A 7 -57.44 33.57 -20.78
N SER A 8 -56.99 33.24 -22.00
CA SER A 8 -55.68 33.51 -22.61
C SER A 8 -55.57 34.95 -23.15
N VAL A 9 -54.33 35.37 -23.44
CA VAL A 9 -54.00 36.39 -24.46
C VAL A 9 -52.84 35.85 -25.32
N LEU A 10 -52.81 36.19 -26.61
CA LEU A 10 -51.86 35.65 -27.60
C LEU A 10 -51.49 36.71 -28.65
N LEU A 11 -50.19 36.83 -28.96
CA LEU A 11 -49.59 37.49 -30.14
C LEU A 11 -48.15 36.93 -30.26
N LEU A 12 -47.75 36.24 -31.35
CA LEU A 12 -47.32 36.74 -32.67
C LEU A 12 -46.06 37.64 -32.63
N SER A 13 -45.05 37.49 -33.50
CA SER A 13 -44.82 36.52 -34.61
C SER A 13 -43.38 36.60 -35.17
N ILE A 14 -43.07 35.85 -36.26
CA ILE A 14 -42.02 36.15 -37.30
C ILE A 14 -40.54 35.91 -36.87
N LEU A 15 -39.59 35.31 -37.65
CA LEU A 15 -39.54 34.82 -39.06
C LEU A 15 -38.55 33.61 -39.24
N GLN A 16 -38.96 32.59 -40.01
CA GLN A 16 -38.23 31.54 -40.80
C GLN A 16 -36.98 30.71 -40.33
N PRO A 17 -36.94 29.40 -40.71
CA PRO A 17 -35.75 28.53 -40.72
C PRO A 17 -35.37 27.93 -42.10
N GLY A 18 -34.26 27.17 -42.18
CA GLY A 18 -33.87 26.27 -43.29
C GLY A 18 -32.35 25.94 -43.26
N LEU A 19 -31.79 24.86 -43.81
CA LEU A 19 -32.27 23.63 -44.50
C LEU A 19 -31.45 22.42 -43.94
N ALA A 20 -31.98 21.21 -43.77
CA ALA A 20 -32.03 20.06 -44.73
C ALA A 20 -30.67 19.67 -45.39
N SER A 21 -30.29 18.38 -45.54
CA SER A 21 -30.91 17.10 -45.13
C SER A 21 -29.95 15.89 -45.24
N THR A 22 -30.31 14.79 -44.57
CA THR A 22 -29.74 13.42 -44.63
C THR A 22 -29.60 12.80 -46.03
N PHE A 23 -28.71 11.80 -46.22
CA PHE A 23 -28.94 10.55 -47.00
C PHE A 23 -27.84 9.46 -46.75
N PRO A 24 -27.92 8.19 -47.23
CA PRO A 24 -27.87 7.05 -46.29
C PRO A 24 -26.83 5.92 -46.57
N PHE A 25 -26.93 4.85 -45.79
CA PHE A 25 -26.33 3.51 -46.00
C PHE A 25 -26.77 2.82 -47.31
N SER A 26 -25.88 2.06 -47.95
CA SER A 26 -26.12 0.66 -48.37
C SER A 26 -24.82 -0.06 -48.78
N SER A 27 -24.85 -1.39 -48.80
CA SER A 27 -23.73 -2.31 -49.10
C SER A 27 -23.72 -2.75 -50.58
N TYR A 28 -22.58 -3.22 -51.10
CA TYR A 28 -22.51 -4.42 -51.96
C TYR A 28 -21.06 -4.94 -52.09
N THR A 29 -20.88 -6.17 -52.56
CA THR A 29 -19.59 -6.90 -52.66
C THR A 29 -19.22 -7.27 -54.11
N SER A 30 -17.92 -7.44 -54.39
CA SER A 30 -17.31 -8.64 -55.03
C SER A 30 -16.14 -8.43 -56.03
N LEU A 31 -15.05 -9.18 -55.76
CA LEU A 31 -14.11 -9.87 -56.66
C LEU A 31 -13.14 -9.16 -57.65
N TRP A 32 -12.14 -10.01 -58.02
CA TRP A 32 -11.04 -9.91 -59.01
C TRP A 32 -9.78 -9.13 -58.62
N ARG A 33 -8.55 -9.50 -59.08
CA ARG A 33 -7.74 -10.75 -59.07
C ARG A 33 -6.43 -10.45 -59.85
N PHE A 34 -5.26 -10.73 -59.25
CA PHE A 34 -3.92 -10.83 -59.88
C PHE A 34 -3.30 -9.61 -60.59
N GLY A 35 -1.95 -9.57 -60.61
CA GLY A 35 -1.09 -8.68 -61.42
C GLY A 35 -0.33 -9.49 -62.51
N PRO A 36 0.96 -9.24 -62.84
CA PRO A 36 1.91 -8.25 -62.28
C PRO A 36 2.86 -7.57 -63.33
N GLU A 37 3.92 -6.91 -62.83
CA GLU A 37 5.29 -6.75 -63.41
C GLU A 37 5.70 -5.70 -64.51
N TRP A 38 6.80 -4.99 -64.16
CA TRP A 38 7.95 -4.41 -64.91
C TRP A 38 7.90 -3.23 -65.94
N THR A 39 8.94 -2.38 -65.75
CA THR A 39 9.73 -1.54 -66.69
C THR A 39 9.21 -0.22 -67.31
N SER A 40 9.85 0.89 -66.89
CA SER A 40 10.45 2.04 -67.65
C SER A 40 9.74 2.57 -68.91
N VAL A 41 9.53 3.88 -69.12
CA VAL A 41 10.51 5.00 -69.14
C VAL A 41 9.86 6.32 -68.63
N GLY A 42 10.67 7.31 -68.19
CA GLY A 42 10.22 8.65 -67.76
C GLY A 42 9.87 9.64 -68.90
N PRO A 43 9.62 10.94 -68.62
CA PRO A 43 10.60 11.77 -67.89
C PRO A 43 10.07 12.77 -66.83
N ARG A 44 11.01 13.16 -65.95
CA ARG A 44 11.11 14.38 -65.12
C ARG A 44 9.89 15.33 -65.01
N PHE A 45 9.37 15.48 -63.79
CA PHE A 45 8.93 16.76 -63.23
C PHE A 45 9.62 17.02 -61.88
N MET A 46 9.75 18.29 -61.50
CA MET A 46 10.47 18.71 -60.28
C MET A 46 9.69 18.35 -59.01
N GLN A 47 10.39 17.90 -57.96
CA GLN A 47 9.88 17.86 -56.59
C GLN A 47 10.77 18.70 -55.66
N SER A 48 10.21 19.78 -55.14
CA SER A 48 10.78 20.55 -54.05
C SER A 48 10.61 19.80 -52.72
N ARG A 49 11.66 19.09 -52.27
CA ARG A 49 11.67 18.51 -50.92
C ARG A 49 11.81 19.60 -49.86
N LEU A 50 10.73 19.87 -49.13
CA LEU A 50 10.82 20.56 -47.85
C LEU A 50 11.38 19.58 -46.81
N THR A 51 12.68 19.62 -46.56
CA THR A 51 13.32 18.75 -45.55
C THR A 51 13.00 19.26 -44.15
N LEU A 52 12.07 18.61 -43.46
CA LEU A 52 11.94 18.72 -42.01
C LEU A 52 13.28 18.34 -41.37
N PRO A 53 13.85 19.16 -40.46
CA PRO A 53 15.11 18.85 -39.82
C PRO A 53 14.95 17.64 -38.90
N ALA A 54 15.78 16.61 -39.12
CA ALA A 54 15.81 15.46 -38.24
C ALA A 54 16.11 15.91 -36.80
N HIS A 55 15.30 15.45 -35.85
CA HIS A 55 15.59 15.67 -34.43
C HIS A 55 16.93 15.02 -34.09
N LYS A 56 17.94 15.85 -33.81
CA LYS A 56 19.22 15.35 -33.28
C LYS A 56 18.91 14.53 -32.01
N PRO A 57 19.41 13.29 -31.87
CA PRO A 57 19.33 12.60 -30.59
C PRO A 57 20.04 13.49 -29.56
N ARG A 58 19.30 13.86 -28.51
CA ARG A 58 19.83 14.69 -27.42
C ARG A 58 20.98 13.90 -26.79
N ASN A 59 22.22 14.39 -26.92
CA ASN A 59 23.40 13.69 -26.41
C ASN A 59 23.17 13.27 -24.96
N ARG A 60 23.00 11.97 -24.72
CA ARG A 60 23.28 11.41 -23.40
C ARG A 60 24.76 11.66 -23.14
N ARG A 61 25.09 12.09 -21.93
CA ARG A 61 26.46 11.91 -21.44
C ARG A 61 26.70 10.39 -21.35
N PRO A 62 27.92 9.90 -21.59
CA PRO A 62 28.23 8.49 -21.38
C PRO A 62 27.91 8.14 -19.92
N GLU A 63 27.05 7.15 -19.71
CA GLU A 63 26.72 6.61 -18.40
C GLU A 63 28.01 5.97 -17.83
N LEU A 64 28.46 6.47 -16.68
CA LEU A 64 29.76 6.16 -16.09
C LEU A 64 29.61 4.92 -15.19
N ASN A 65 29.51 3.76 -15.84
CA ASN A 65 29.27 2.47 -15.20
C ASN A 65 30.54 1.93 -14.55
N GLN A 66 30.50 1.71 -13.23
CA GLN A 66 31.56 1.10 -12.44
C GLN A 66 30.97 -0.06 -11.63
N SER A 67 31.54 -1.27 -11.71
CA SER A 67 31.13 -2.36 -10.82
C SER A 67 31.91 -2.36 -9.49
N LEU A 68 31.26 -2.78 -8.40
CA LEU A 68 31.83 -2.90 -7.06
C LEU A 68 31.57 -4.29 -6.44
N LYS A 69 32.64 -5.01 -6.13
CA LYS A 69 32.60 -6.29 -5.40
C LYS A 69 32.33 -6.08 -3.90
N PRO A 70 31.83 -7.09 -3.17
CA PRO A 70 31.70 -7.04 -1.72
C PRO A 70 32.96 -6.50 -1.03
N GLY A 71 32.80 -5.48 -0.19
CA GLY A 71 33.87 -4.75 0.51
C GLY A 71 34.41 -3.51 -0.21
N GLU A 72 34.32 -3.42 -1.54
CA GLU A 72 34.84 -2.30 -2.33
C GLU A 72 34.02 -1.01 -2.13
N ASN A 73 34.67 0.15 -2.23
CA ASN A 73 34.02 1.46 -2.09
C ASN A 73 34.56 2.49 -3.08
N THR A 74 33.70 3.39 -3.53
CA THR A 74 34.01 4.45 -4.50
C THR A 74 33.38 5.78 -4.08
N THR A 75 33.74 6.86 -4.76
CA THR A 75 33.14 8.19 -4.57
C THR A 75 31.91 8.33 -5.48
N ILE A 76 30.85 8.94 -4.95
CA ILE A 76 29.62 9.25 -5.69
C ILE A 76 29.70 10.70 -6.17
N ASN A 77 29.49 10.93 -7.48
CA ASN A 77 29.61 12.24 -8.12
C ASN A 77 28.49 13.22 -7.76
N GLN A 78 27.39 12.73 -7.16
CA GLN A 78 26.30 13.55 -6.63
C GLN A 78 25.87 13.00 -5.27
N SER A 79 25.59 13.89 -4.31
CA SER A 79 25.10 13.51 -2.98
C SER A 79 23.67 12.94 -3.00
N LYS A 80 22.93 13.14 -4.09
CA LYS A 80 21.55 12.67 -4.28
C LYS A 80 21.47 11.63 -5.40
N GLY A 81 20.65 10.60 -5.20
CA GLY A 81 20.49 9.51 -6.16
C GLY A 81 19.42 8.50 -5.76
N GLN A 82 19.53 7.30 -6.33
CA GLN A 82 18.63 6.17 -6.09
C GLN A 82 19.43 4.88 -5.98
N VAL A 83 19.11 4.06 -4.98
CA VAL A 83 19.48 2.65 -4.92
C VAL A 83 18.34 1.83 -5.50
N LEU A 84 18.66 0.95 -6.43
CA LEU A 84 17.77 -0.08 -6.95
C LEU A 84 18.28 -1.45 -6.50
N VAL A 85 17.38 -2.36 -6.15
CA VAL A 85 17.73 -3.76 -5.86
C VAL A 85 16.78 -4.68 -6.61
N THR A 86 17.34 -5.52 -7.47
CA THR A 86 16.60 -6.33 -8.46
C THR A 86 16.83 -7.82 -8.24
N HIS A 87 15.76 -8.61 -8.37
CA HIS A 87 15.79 -10.07 -8.39
C HIS A 87 14.69 -10.64 -9.31
N SER A 88 14.68 -11.96 -9.51
CA SER A 88 13.54 -12.66 -10.12
C SER A 88 12.41 -12.87 -9.12
N ALA A 89 11.17 -12.75 -9.58
CA ALA A 89 9.99 -13.15 -8.83
C ALA A 89 9.96 -14.68 -8.66
N GLY A 90 9.41 -15.16 -7.54
CA GLY A 90 9.21 -16.59 -7.26
C GLY A 90 8.17 -16.78 -6.16
N ALA A 91 7.40 -17.87 -6.22
CA ALA A 91 6.22 -18.06 -5.35
C ALA A 91 6.54 -18.11 -3.85
N ASN A 92 7.77 -18.50 -3.49
CA ASN A 92 8.22 -18.61 -2.09
C ASN A 92 9.07 -17.41 -1.65
N LEU A 93 9.20 -16.38 -2.49
CA LEU A 93 10.10 -15.24 -2.29
C LEU A 93 9.32 -13.97 -1.93
N ASP A 94 9.08 -13.78 -0.64
CA ASP A 94 8.97 -12.42 -0.11
C ASP A 94 10.38 -11.86 0.14
N VAL A 95 10.61 -10.61 -0.25
CA VAL A 95 11.90 -9.90 -0.15
C VAL A 95 11.62 -8.44 0.20
N ASN A 96 11.99 -8.01 1.41
CA ASN A 96 11.67 -6.69 1.92
C ASN A 96 12.90 -5.77 1.96
N LEU A 97 12.78 -4.52 1.48
CA LEU A 97 13.86 -3.52 1.45
C LEU A 97 13.71 -2.49 2.58
N THR A 98 14.77 -2.37 3.38
CA THR A 98 14.89 -1.40 4.49
C THR A 98 16.19 -0.62 4.37
N ALA A 99 16.20 0.63 4.82
CA ALA A 99 17.38 1.45 4.99
C ALA A 99 17.50 1.93 6.45
N PHE A 100 18.68 1.76 7.05
CA PHE A 100 18.98 2.22 8.41
C PHE A 100 19.91 3.44 8.35
N LEU A 101 19.44 4.57 8.86
CA LEU A 101 20.22 5.79 9.06
C LEU A 101 20.93 5.70 10.41
N ILE A 102 22.24 5.50 10.38
CA ILE A 102 23.03 5.14 11.55
C ILE A 102 24.12 6.17 11.87
N THR A 103 24.31 6.34 13.18
CA THR A 103 25.29 7.21 13.84
C THR A 103 26.69 6.59 13.79
N ASP A 104 27.71 7.35 14.20
CA ASP A 104 29.08 6.86 14.36
C ASP A 104 29.24 5.75 15.43
N SER A 105 28.23 5.53 16.29
CA SER A 105 28.19 4.35 17.17
C SER A 105 27.87 3.04 16.44
N GLY A 106 27.48 3.12 15.15
CA GLY A 106 26.95 2.00 14.37
C GLY A 106 25.47 1.71 14.62
N LYS A 107 24.80 2.48 15.48
CA LYS A 107 23.37 2.35 15.82
C LYS A 107 22.52 3.45 15.19
N VAL A 108 21.22 3.23 15.00
CA VAL A 108 20.24 4.31 14.78
C VAL A 108 20.20 5.25 16.00
N VAL A 109 19.56 6.42 15.87
CA VAL A 109 19.26 7.28 17.04
C VAL A 109 18.06 6.73 17.81
N ASP A 110 17.03 6.36 17.04
CA ASP A 110 15.75 5.77 17.42
C ASP A 110 15.12 5.15 16.16
N ASP A 111 13.93 4.55 16.26
CA ASP A 111 13.25 3.86 15.16
C ASP A 111 12.93 4.75 13.94
N SER A 112 12.90 6.08 14.09
CA SER A 112 12.74 6.99 12.94
C SER A 112 13.94 6.95 11.99
N GLY A 113 15.07 6.39 12.45
CA GLY A 113 16.21 6.04 11.62
C GLY A 113 15.95 4.88 10.63
N MET A 114 14.80 4.20 10.68
CA MET A 114 14.42 3.18 9.71
C MET A 114 13.54 3.75 8.58
N VAL A 115 13.91 3.47 7.33
CA VAL A 115 13.11 3.80 6.14
C VAL A 115 12.78 2.52 5.37
N PHE A 116 11.50 2.19 5.31
CA PHE A 116 10.95 0.96 4.73
C PHE A 116 9.46 1.15 4.40
N PHE A 117 8.76 0.13 3.93
CA PHE A 117 7.39 0.28 3.42
C PHE A 117 6.38 0.89 4.42
N ASN A 118 6.50 0.64 5.73
CA ASN A 118 5.64 1.22 6.77
C ASN A 118 6.08 2.60 7.27
N ALA A 119 7.29 3.04 6.92
CA ALA A 119 7.92 4.32 7.27
C ALA A 119 8.70 4.85 6.05
N PRO A 120 8.01 5.37 5.01
CA PRO A 120 8.59 5.48 3.68
C PRO A 120 9.53 6.68 3.44
N GLU A 121 9.68 7.63 4.37
CA GLU A 121 10.65 8.72 4.26
C GLU A 121 11.22 9.08 5.64
N HIS A 122 12.55 9.24 5.74
CA HIS A 122 13.21 9.77 6.92
C HIS A 122 12.89 11.27 7.07
N ALA A 123 12.65 11.78 8.27
CA ALA A 123 12.14 13.14 8.49
C ALA A 123 12.99 14.30 7.89
N SER A 124 14.30 14.07 7.63
CA SER A 124 15.15 15.05 6.92
C SER A 124 15.11 14.96 5.38
N GLY A 125 14.50 13.90 4.84
CA GLY A 125 14.52 13.51 3.44
C GLY A 125 15.86 12.91 2.96
N ALA A 126 16.73 12.49 3.88
CA ALA A 126 18.00 11.82 3.54
C ALA A 126 17.82 10.44 2.87
N ALA A 127 16.69 9.76 3.12
CA ALA A 127 16.27 8.55 2.42
C ALA A 127 14.75 8.50 2.29
N ALA A 128 14.25 7.98 1.17
CA ALA A 128 12.83 7.66 0.98
C ALA A 128 12.64 6.40 0.12
N PHE A 129 11.86 5.45 0.62
CA PHE A 129 11.46 4.20 -0.02
C PHE A 129 10.55 4.46 -1.23
N SER A 130 10.47 3.49 -2.14
CA SER A 130 9.45 3.48 -3.19
C SER A 130 8.95 2.05 -3.40
N PRO A 131 7.62 1.83 -3.54
CA PRO A 131 7.06 0.50 -3.73
C PRO A 131 7.73 -0.28 -4.88
N PRO A 132 7.93 -1.60 -4.74
CA PRO A 132 8.63 -2.38 -5.73
C PRO A 132 7.88 -2.45 -7.06
N ILE A 133 8.62 -2.32 -8.16
CA ILE A 133 8.08 -2.44 -9.51
C ILE A 133 8.29 -3.87 -10.00
N ILE A 134 7.20 -4.54 -10.38
CA ILE A 134 7.23 -5.88 -10.98
C ILE A 134 7.15 -5.74 -12.50
N GLN A 135 8.14 -6.25 -13.22
CA GLN A 135 8.17 -6.21 -14.69
C GLN A 135 8.78 -7.51 -15.26
N ALA A 136 8.05 -8.16 -16.16
CA ALA A 136 8.51 -9.34 -16.92
C ALA A 136 9.14 -10.48 -16.07
N GLY A 137 8.63 -10.70 -14.85
CA GLY A 137 9.15 -11.73 -13.93
C GLY A 137 10.35 -11.30 -13.09
N SER A 138 10.74 -10.02 -13.11
CA SER A 138 11.68 -9.40 -12.16
C SER A 138 10.96 -8.42 -11.24
N ILE A 139 11.46 -8.30 -10.01
CA ILE A 139 11.02 -7.34 -8.99
C ILE A 139 12.18 -6.36 -8.76
N SER A 140 11.88 -5.05 -8.77
CA SER A 140 12.83 -3.97 -8.52
C SER A 140 12.39 -3.12 -7.34
N HIS A 141 13.08 -3.27 -6.21
CA HIS A 141 12.94 -2.44 -5.01
C HIS A 141 13.73 -1.14 -5.14
N SER A 142 13.37 -0.10 -4.39
CA SER A 142 14.02 1.22 -4.47
C SER A 142 14.07 1.99 -3.15
N ILE A 143 15.23 2.60 -2.88
CA ILE A 143 15.43 3.67 -1.88
C ILE A 143 16.08 4.86 -2.62
N SER A 144 15.39 5.99 -2.68
CA SER A 144 16.03 7.26 -3.03
C SER A 144 16.85 7.80 -1.85
N PHE A 145 17.95 8.50 -2.11
CA PHE A 145 18.83 9.03 -1.07
C PHE A 145 19.27 10.47 -1.36
N ASP A 146 19.58 11.21 -0.30
CA ASP A 146 20.17 12.55 -0.36
C ASP A 146 21.12 12.78 0.83
N LEU A 147 22.39 12.45 0.62
CA LEU A 147 23.46 12.57 1.61
C LEU A 147 23.76 14.03 1.99
N SER A 148 23.24 15.03 1.25
CA SER A 148 23.31 16.44 1.65
C SER A 148 22.29 16.82 2.73
N ARG A 149 21.29 15.96 2.97
CA ARG A 149 20.22 16.14 3.96
C ARG A 149 20.37 15.21 5.19
N LEU A 150 21.54 14.61 5.39
CA LEU A 150 21.83 13.85 6.61
C LEU A 150 21.86 14.77 7.85
N PRO A 151 21.15 14.43 8.95
CA PRO A 151 21.33 15.13 10.22
C PRO A 151 22.74 14.94 10.75
N ALA A 152 23.26 15.91 11.51
CA ALA A 152 24.64 15.90 12.01
C ALA A 152 25.01 14.70 12.94
N ALA A 153 24.01 13.96 13.45
CA ALA A 153 24.21 12.74 14.23
C ALA A 153 24.37 11.47 13.37
N ILE A 154 23.92 11.50 12.11
CA ILE A 154 23.92 10.34 11.19
C ILE A 154 25.14 10.44 10.26
N SER A 155 25.99 9.41 10.25
CA SER A 155 27.17 9.40 9.37
C SER A 155 27.00 8.55 8.11
N LYS A 156 26.03 7.61 8.10
CA LYS A 156 25.76 6.73 6.95
C LYS A 156 24.33 6.17 6.91
N ILE A 157 23.95 5.71 5.73
CA ILE A 157 22.72 4.98 5.42
C ILE A 157 23.14 3.57 4.99
N ALA A 158 22.76 2.54 5.75
CA ALA A 158 22.94 1.14 5.37
C ALA A 158 21.67 0.63 4.68
N ILE A 159 21.80 -0.01 3.51
CA ILE A 159 20.68 -0.61 2.78
C ILE A 159 20.70 -2.12 3.02
N THR A 160 19.56 -2.67 3.40
CA THR A 160 19.38 -4.08 3.79
C THR A 160 18.20 -4.72 3.09
N LEU A 161 18.26 -6.04 2.87
CA LEU A 161 17.08 -6.84 2.54
C LEU A 161 16.81 -7.89 3.62
N THR A 162 15.56 -8.29 3.79
CA THR A 162 15.17 -9.57 4.41
C THR A 162 14.44 -10.46 3.39
N GLN A 163 14.41 -11.78 3.65
CA GLN A 163 13.74 -12.79 2.84
C GLN A 163 12.90 -13.64 3.79
N ASP A 164 11.61 -13.30 3.86
CA ASP A 164 10.73 -13.72 4.97
C ASP A 164 9.74 -14.84 4.56
N GLY A 165 9.62 -15.11 3.26
CA GLY A 165 8.89 -16.26 2.70
C GLY A 165 9.66 -17.59 2.74
N THR A 166 9.02 -18.69 2.37
CA THR A 166 9.55 -20.08 2.51
C THR A 166 10.68 -20.47 1.54
N GLY A 167 11.34 -19.50 0.89
CA GLY A 167 12.38 -19.70 -0.13
C GLY A 167 13.74 -20.21 0.37
N GLY A 168 13.94 -20.28 1.70
CA GLY A 168 15.19 -20.74 2.31
C GLY A 168 16.27 -19.65 2.45
N GLY A 169 15.88 -18.37 2.39
CA GLY A 169 16.80 -17.24 2.48
C GLY A 169 17.45 -16.87 1.15
N PHE A 170 18.47 -16.02 1.20
CA PHE A 170 19.06 -15.37 0.02
C PHE A 170 19.81 -16.30 -0.94
N ALA A 171 20.10 -17.55 -0.54
CA ALA A 171 20.55 -18.60 -1.47
C ALA A 171 19.48 -18.98 -2.51
N GLY A 172 18.19 -18.83 -2.16
CA GLY A 172 17.05 -19.12 -3.03
C GLY A 172 16.62 -17.97 -3.95
N VAL A 173 17.22 -16.77 -3.84
CA VAL A 173 16.78 -15.56 -4.54
C VAL A 173 17.52 -15.42 -5.90
N PRO A 174 16.88 -15.67 -7.06
CA PRO A 174 17.57 -15.71 -8.34
C PRO A 174 17.84 -14.30 -8.87
N ASN A 175 18.96 -14.13 -9.58
CA ASN A 175 19.35 -12.88 -10.26
C ASN A 175 19.44 -11.65 -9.33
N LEU A 176 19.65 -11.87 -8.02
CA LEU A 176 19.85 -10.80 -7.04
C LEU A 176 21.01 -9.88 -7.46
N SER A 177 20.76 -8.58 -7.47
CA SER A 177 21.69 -7.55 -7.94
C SER A 177 21.28 -6.19 -7.38
N ALA A 178 22.23 -5.28 -7.17
CA ALA A 178 21.91 -3.91 -6.74
C ALA A 178 22.64 -2.87 -7.59
N ARG A 179 22.06 -1.67 -7.70
CA ARG A 179 22.67 -0.54 -8.41
C ARG A 179 22.50 0.77 -7.66
N VAL A 180 23.51 1.64 -7.72
CA VAL A 180 23.41 3.03 -7.25
C VAL A 180 23.44 3.96 -8.45
N LEU A 181 22.39 4.74 -8.64
CA LEU A 181 22.23 5.73 -9.70
C LEU A 181 22.43 7.13 -9.12
N ALA A 182 23.42 7.88 -9.60
CA ALA A 182 23.75 9.22 -9.11
C ALA A 182 24.12 10.15 -10.28
N GLY A 183 23.09 10.80 -10.84
CA GLY A 183 23.25 11.64 -12.03
C GLY A 183 23.55 10.83 -13.28
N ASP A 184 24.76 10.98 -13.81
CA ASP A 184 25.31 10.22 -14.94
C ASP A 184 26.24 9.06 -14.51
N GLN A 185 26.43 8.83 -13.20
CA GLN A 185 27.17 7.69 -12.65
C GLN A 185 26.24 6.52 -12.30
N VAL A 186 26.67 5.31 -12.65
CA VAL A 186 25.98 4.04 -12.31
C VAL A 186 26.99 3.12 -11.61
N LEU A 187 26.64 2.65 -10.41
CA LEU A 187 27.44 1.67 -9.68
C LEU A 187 26.75 0.32 -9.70
N ASP A 188 27.36 -0.70 -10.31
CA ASP A 188 26.81 -2.06 -10.44
C ASP A 188 27.35 -2.99 -9.35
N LEU A 189 26.51 -3.37 -8.38
CA LEU A 189 26.86 -4.21 -7.25
C LEU A 189 26.35 -5.65 -7.48
N ALA A 190 27.28 -6.59 -7.64
CA ALA A 190 26.99 -8.01 -7.68
C ALA A 190 27.11 -8.62 -6.26
N PRO A 191 26.21 -9.55 -5.87
CA PRO A 191 26.25 -10.17 -4.55
C PRO A 191 27.43 -11.12 -4.36
N GLY A 192 27.70 -11.45 -3.09
CA GLY A 192 28.46 -12.65 -2.73
C GLY A 192 27.61 -13.92 -2.87
N ALA A 193 28.15 -15.04 -2.40
CA ALA A 193 27.36 -16.26 -2.18
C ALA A 193 26.69 -16.21 -0.79
N PHE A 194 25.50 -16.79 -0.69
CA PHE A 194 24.74 -16.99 0.56
C PHE A 194 24.38 -18.48 0.69
N GLU A 195 24.12 -18.95 1.91
CA GLU A 195 23.73 -20.33 2.22
C GLU A 195 22.35 -20.42 2.88
N ARG A 196 22.13 -19.70 3.99
CA ARG A 196 20.93 -19.81 4.84
C ARG A 196 20.47 -18.47 5.43
N GLU A 197 21.06 -17.39 4.95
CA GLU A 197 20.89 -16.05 5.50
C GLU A 197 19.56 -15.47 5.02
N THR A 198 18.67 -15.11 5.94
CA THR A 198 17.36 -14.50 5.70
C THR A 198 17.39 -12.98 5.83
N GLY A 199 18.53 -12.40 6.21
CA GLY A 199 18.79 -10.95 6.20
C GLY A 199 20.15 -10.65 5.59
N ILE A 200 20.28 -9.57 4.82
CA ILE A 200 21.56 -9.11 4.25
C ILE A 200 21.71 -7.58 4.33
N ILE A 201 22.94 -7.11 4.54
CA ILE A 201 23.35 -5.73 4.27
C ILE A 201 23.89 -5.69 2.84
N VAL A 202 23.22 -4.95 1.95
CA VAL A 202 23.58 -4.82 0.54
C VAL A 202 24.74 -3.83 0.36
N LEU A 203 24.57 -2.59 0.84
CA LEU A 203 25.53 -1.50 0.66
C LEU A 203 25.43 -0.43 1.75
N GLU A 204 26.50 0.36 1.92
CA GLU A 204 26.53 1.57 2.77
C GLU A 204 26.73 2.83 1.90
N LEU A 205 25.90 3.85 2.10
CA LEU A 205 26.06 5.21 1.56
C LEU A 205 26.48 6.15 2.69
N TYR A 206 27.54 6.93 2.51
CA TYR A 206 28.11 7.73 3.59
C TYR A 206 28.83 8.98 3.10
N VAL A 207 29.11 9.93 4.00
CA VAL A 207 29.96 11.08 3.71
C VAL A 207 31.30 10.92 4.45
N ARG A 208 32.41 11.08 3.74
CA ARG A 208 33.76 11.07 4.35
C ARG A 208 34.62 12.17 3.75
N ASN A 209 35.22 13.00 4.60
CA ASN A 209 36.02 14.16 4.20
C ASN A 209 35.28 15.10 3.23
N GLY A 210 33.96 15.28 3.43
CA GLY A 210 33.11 16.09 2.55
C GLY A 210 32.70 15.44 1.22
N GLN A 211 33.14 14.21 0.93
CA GLN A 211 32.77 13.47 -0.28
C GLN A 211 31.70 12.41 0.01
N ALA A 212 30.67 12.35 -0.84
CA ALA A 212 29.71 11.25 -0.86
C ALA A 212 30.37 9.96 -1.35
N LYS A 213 30.09 8.83 -0.69
CA LYS A 213 30.71 7.53 -0.98
C LYS A 213 29.69 6.40 -0.90
N ALA A 214 29.89 5.39 -1.75
CA ALA A 214 29.17 4.12 -1.71
C ALA A 214 30.15 2.99 -1.42
N ARG A 215 29.72 2.00 -0.62
CA ARG A 215 30.45 0.75 -0.36
C ARG A 215 29.55 -0.45 -0.57
N SER A 216 29.98 -1.38 -1.41
CA SER A 216 29.34 -2.69 -1.58
C SER A 216 29.65 -3.55 -0.36
N VAL A 217 28.66 -4.24 0.22
CA VAL A 217 28.82 -4.98 1.49
C VAL A 217 28.48 -6.45 1.33
N TRP A 218 27.23 -6.78 0.99
CA TRP A 218 26.70 -8.15 0.84
C TRP A 218 27.02 -9.09 2.02
N GLN A 219 26.85 -8.60 3.25
CA GLN A 219 27.01 -9.38 4.48
C GLN A 219 25.67 -9.98 4.91
N GLY A 220 25.61 -11.29 5.14
CA GLY A 220 24.38 -11.99 5.54
C GLY A 220 24.23 -12.32 7.03
N PHE A 221 22.98 -12.59 7.41
CA PHE A 221 22.49 -12.85 8.77
C PHE A 221 21.52 -14.03 8.72
N ALA A 222 21.84 -15.12 9.42
CA ALA A 222 20.95 -16.28 9.57
C ALA A 222 19.73 -16.00 10.49
N SER A 223 19.80 -14.94 11.30
CA SER A 223 18.72 -14.46 12.17
C SER A 223 17.85 -13.35 11.54
N GLY A 224 17.87 -13.22 10.20
CA GLY A 224 16.94 -12.36 9.46
C GLY A 224 16.89 -10.91 9.94
N LEU A 225 15.66 -10.39 10.04
CA LEU A 225 15.38 -9.04 10.53
C LEU A 225 15.92 -8.82 11.96
N VAL A 226 15.75 -9.79 12.87
CA VAL A 226 16.22 -9.70 14.27
C VAL A 226 17.73 -9.48 14.34
N GLY A 227 18.51 -10.15 13.47
CA GLY A 227 19.95 -9.94 13.35
C GLY A 227 20.34 -8.53 12.88
N LEU A 228 19.57 -7.96 11.95
CA LEU A 228 19.78 -6.61 11.42
C LEU A 228 19.37 -5.54 12.45
N CYS A 229 18.20 -5.67 13.07
CA CYS A 229 17.71 -4.78 14.12
C CYS A 229 18.65 -4.80 15.34
N GLY A 230 19.05 -5.97 15.83
CA GLY A 230 20.04 -6.10 16.90
C GLY A 230 21.40 -5.50 16.55
N MET A 231 21.86 -5.63 15.29
CA MET A 231 23.07 -4.93 14.82
C MET A 231 22.90 -3.41 14.88
N TYR A 232 21.79 -2.86 14.38
CA TYR A 232 21.56 -1.42 14.31
C TYR A 232 20.91 -0.79 15.56
N GLY A 233 20.61 -1.58 16.60
CA GLY A 233 20.12 -1.07 17.88
C GLY A 233 18.63 -0.75 17.93
N VAL A 234 17.85 -1.39 17.06
CA VAL A 234 16.39 -1.39 17.09
C VAL A 234 15.96 -2.59 17.92
N GLU A 235 15.05 -2.38 18.87
CA GLU A 235 14.41 -3.47 19.61
C GLU A 235 13.24 -4.03 18.77
N VAL A 236 13.08 -5.35 18.79
CA VAL A 236 11.93 -6.04 18.20
C VAL A 236 11.22 -6.73 19.37
N ASP A 237 9.90 -6.59 19.46
CA ASP A 237 9.07 -7.28 20.45
C ASP A 237 8.99 -8.79 20.12
N ASP A 238 10.08 -9.53 20.41
CA ASP A 238 10.20 -10.97 20.17
C ASP A 238 9.39 -11.80 21.20
N GLU A 239 8.67 -12.82 20.72
CA GLU A 239 8.16 -13.89 21.58
C GLU A 239 9.30 -14.78 22.14
N PRO A 240 9.10 -15.43 23.31
CA PRO A 240 10.21 -15.91 24.12
C PRO A 240 10.93 -17.15 23.56
N ALA A 241 12.19 -16.96 23.15
CA ALA A 241 13.15 -18.05 22.99
C ALA A 241 13.62 -18.62 24.35
N THR A 242 14.03 -19.89 24.38
CA THR A 242 14.39 -20.63 25.59
C THR A 242 15.71 -20.19 26.23
N ALA A 243 15.75 -20.19 27.57
CA ALA A 243 16.82 -19.66 28.41
C ALA A 243 17.89 -20.72 28.81
N PRO A 244 18.95 -20.39 29.60
CA PRO A 244 19.53 -19.08 29.97
C PRO A 244 21.08 -19.00 29.88
N ILE A 245 21.63 -17.77 29.85
CA ILE A 245 23.01 -17.45 30.30
C ILE A 245 22.97 -16.18 31.19
N PRO A 246 23.81 -16.02 32.25
CA PRO A 246 23.59 -15.01 33.29
C PRO A 246 23.73 -13.53 32.87
N ALA A 247 23.00 -12.65 33.55
CA ALA A 247 22.87 -11.23 33.22
C ALA A 247 24.00 -10.34 33.78
N ALA A 248 24.27 -9.24 33.06
CA ALA A 248 24.94 -8.05 33.58
C ALA A 248 23.90 -7.06 34.18
N PRO A 249 24.29 -6.09 35.02
CA PRO A 249 23.35 -5.21 35.71
C PRO A 249 22.59 -4.27 34.76
N PRO A 250 21.28 -4.01 34.99
CA PRO A 250 20.48 -3.17 34.10
C PRO A 250 20.85 -1.68 34.23
N ALA A 251 21.07 -1.02 33.09
CA ALA A 251 20.83 0.41 32.97
C ALA A 251 19.31 0.66 33.10
N LYS A 252 18.92 1.83 33.62
CA LYS A 252 17.51 2.12 33.94
C LYS A 252 16.71 2.38 32.65
N PRO A 253 15.56 1.71 32.44
CA PRO A 253 14.70 1.98 31.29
C PRO A 253 14.01 3.34 31.40
N VAL A 254 13.67 3.92 30.24
CA VAL A 254 12.80 5.10 30.13
C VAL A 254 11.62 4.70 29.25
N SER A 255 10.54 4.24 29.87
CA SER A 255 9.34 3.78 29.15
C SER A 255 8.54 4.96 28.60
N ILE A 256 8.31 4.98 27.28
CA ILE A 256 7.26 5.78 26.65
C ILE A 256 6.07 4.83 26.42
N THR A 257 5.15 4.80 27.36
CA THR A 257 3.99 3.89 27.32
C THR A 257 2.91 4.44 26.38
N LYS A 258 2.81 3.92 25.16
CA LYS A 258 1.64 4.11 24.30
C LYS A 258 0.35 3.79 25.08
N THR A 259 -0.66 4.63 24.97
CA THR A 259 -1.91 4.43 25.72
C THR A 259 -2.82 3.50 24.93
N VAL A 260 -3.06 2.29 25.46
CA VAL A 260 -3.91 1.27 24.83
C VAL A 260 -5.30 1.27 25.47
N ILE A 261 -6.32 1.56 24.67
CA ILE A 261 -7.74 1.51 25.06
C ILE A 261 -8.40 0.30 24.40
N THR A 262 -8.91 -0.65 25.18
CA THR A 262 -9.69 -1.79 24.66
C THR A 262 -11.19 -1.49 24.72
N LEU A 263 -11.89 -1.71 23.61
CA LEU A 263 -13.33 -1.60 23.48
C LEU A 263 -13.93 -3.00 23.19
N ASP A 264 -14.61 -3.55 24.19
CA ASP A 264 -15.14 -4.92 24.21
C ASP A 264 -16.67 -4.99 24.13
N LYS A 265 -17.38 -3.87 24.32
CA LYS A 265 -18.84 -3.81 24.51
C LYS A 265 -19.57 -3.06 23.38
N PRO A 266 -20.69 -3.57 22.84
CA PRO A 266 -21.48 -2.87 21.83
C PRO A 266 -21.98 -1.52 22.34
N GLY A 267 -21.85 -0.46 21.52
CA GLY A 267 -22.24 0.90 21.91
C GLY A 267 -21.27 1.60 22.87
N SER A 268 -20.15 0.97 23.25
CA SER A 268 -19.00 1.71 23.74
C SER A 268 -18.41 2.56 22.61
N THR A 269 -17.83 3.70 22.96
CA THR A 269 -17.12 4.57 22.01
C THR A 269 -15.89 5.14 22.69
N HIS A 270 -14.85 5.39 21.91
CA HIS A 270 -13.69 6.17 22.34
C HIS A 270 -13.47 7.33 21.36
N LYS A 271 -12.91 8.43 21.86
CA LYS A 271 -12.60 9.64 21.10
C LYS A 271 -11.10 9.89 21.15
N VAL A 272 -10.47 9.88 19.97
CA VAL A 272 -9.11 10.38 19.74
C VAL A 272 -9.22 11.77 19.13
N SER A 273 -8.30 12.67 19.49
CA SER A 273 -8.27 14.03 18.94
C SER A 273 -7.09 14.17 17.98
N LEU A 274 -7.34 14.62 16.75
CA LEU A 274 -6.27 14.85 15.78
C LEU A 274 -5.36 15.99 16.23
N GLU A 275 -4.06 15.75 16.17
CA GLU A 275 -3.04 16.72 16.54
C GLU A 275 -2.95 17.86 15.51
N LYS A 276 -2.35 18.98 15.93
CA LYS A 276 -2.24 20.20 15.10
C LYS A 276 -0.83 20.75 15.07
N GLY A 277 -0.31 20.95 13.87
CA GLY A 277 1.03 21.48 13.63
C GLY A 277 1.86 20.57 12.73
N ALA A 278 3.12 20.95 12.49
CA ALA A 278 3.99 20.24 11.54
C ALA A 278 4.41 18.83 12.00
N ALA A 279 4.29 18.51 13.29
CA ALA A 279 4.61 17.21 13.87
C ALA A 279 3.40 16.25 13.95
N ALA A 280 2.19 16.73 13.68
CA ALA A 280 0.97 15.94 13.83
C ALA A 280 0.99 14.68 12.94
N PRO A 281 0.64 13.49 13.46
CA PRO A 281 0.59 12.27 12.65
C PRO A 281 -0.38 12.44 11.47
N LYS A 282 0.11 12.12 10.26
CA LYS A 282 -0.67 12.21 9.01
C LYS A 282 -1.53 10.97 8.74
N VAL A 283 -1.22 9.86 9.41
CA VAL A 283 -1.81 8.54 9.14
C VAL A 283 -2.58 8.09 10.38
N ILE A 284 -3.83 7.68 10.17
CA ILE A 284 -4.54 6.81 11.11
C ILE A 284 -4.36 5.39 10.56
N LYS A 285 -3.60 4.54 11.23
CA LYS A 285 -3.44 3.13 10.81
C LYS A 285 -4.57 2.32 11.42
N VAL A 286 -5.19 1.44 10.64
CA VAL A 286 -6.23 0.51 11.11
C VAL A 286 -5.90 -0.88 10.59
N SER A 287 -5.65 -1.81 11.50
CA SER A 287 -5.44 -3.22 11.15
C SER A 287 -6.56 -4.12 11.65
N ALA A 288 -6.74 -5.25 10.95
CA ALA A 288 -7.46 -6.41 11.44
C ALA A 288 -6.44 -7.51 11.70
N ARG A 289 -6.49 -8.15 12.88
CA ARG A 289 -5.64 -9.28 13.25
C ARG A 289 -6.50 -10.48 13.65
N TRP A 290 -6.24 -11.63 13.08
CA TRP A 290 -6.92 -12.90 13.36
C TRP A 290 -5.91 -14.05 13.51
N VAL A 291 -6.35 -15.17 14.05
CA VAL A 291 -5.49 -16.33 14.33
C VAL A 291 -6.17 -17.58 13.81
N ASP A 292 -5.37 -18.48 13.24
CA ASP A 292 -5.79 -19.83 12.84
C ASP A 292 -6.53 -20.55 13.98
N ASN A 293 -7.60 -21.26 13.62
CA ASN A 293 -8.48 -21.89 14.60
C ASN A 293 -8.06 -23.30 15.03
N GLY A 294 -7.08 -23.90 14.36
CA GLY A 294 -6.55 -25.24 14.62
C GLY A 294 -7.33 -26.39 13.97
N ASP A 295 -8.28 -26.15 13.06
CA ASP A 295 -9.06 -27.21 12.40
C ASP A 295 -8.31 -27.97 11.28
N GLY A 296 -7.11 -27.50 10.90
CA GLY A 296 -6.22 -28.16 9.96
C GLY A 296 -6.55 -27.94 8.49
N ARG A 297 -7.29 -26.87 8.16
CA ARG A 297 -7.62 -26.45 6.79
C ARG A 297 -6.99 -25.10 6.49
N ASP A 298 -6.62 -24.91 5.24
CA ASP A 298 -6.16 -23.61 4.72
C ASP A 298 -7.40 -22.76 4.36
N ASN A 299 -8.09 -22.23 5.40
CA ASN A 299 -9.32 -21.45 5.24
C ASN A 299 -9.33 -20.13 6.05
N ASP A 300 -8.20 -19.79 6.68
CA ASP A 300 -8.04 -18.62 7.54
C ASP A 300 -7.70 -17.33 6.75
N ASP A 301 -7.86 -17.30 5.42
CA ASP A 301 -7.81 -16.08 4.60
C ASP A 301 -9.02 -15.16 4.89
N LEU A 302 -8.75 -13.96 5.39
CA LEU A 302 -9.73 -12.92 5.73
C LEU A 302 -9.36 -11.55 5.13
N ASP A 303 -10.00 -11.18 4.02
CA ASP A 303 -9.86 -9.84 3.44
C ASP A 303 -10.38 -8.75 4.39
N LEU A 304 -9.53 -7.79 4.78
CA LEU A 304 -9.96 -6.53 5.36
C LEU A 304 -10.60 -5.66 4.26
N ARG A 305 -11.78 -5.14 4.59
CA ARG A 305 -12.63 -4.37 3.70
C ARG A 305 -13.14 -3.13 4.43
N ILE A 306 -12.92 -1.97 3.81
CA ILE A 306 -13.32 -0.66 4.33
C ILE A 306 -14.41 -0.07 3.43
N GLY A 307 -15.62 0.06 3.97
CA GLY A 307 -16.68 0.87 3.36
C GLY A 307 -16.58 2.32 3.83
N ILE A 308 -16.55 3.28 2.92
CA ILE A 308 -16.31 4.70 3.22
C ILE A 308 -17.57 5.51 2.86
N LEU A 309 -18.32 5.95 3.87
CA LEU A 309 -19.45 6.86 3.72
C LEU A 309 -18.94 8.30 3.62
N ARG A 310 -19.12 8.86 2.43
CA ARG A 310 -18.65 10.19 2.03
C ARG A 310 -19.61 11.28 2.55
N PRO A 311 -19.20 12.57 2.59
CA PRO A 311 -20.07 13.66 3.00
C PRO A 311 -21.30 13.84 2.10
N ASP A 312 -21.18 13.49 0.81
CA ASP A 312 -22.28 13.48 -0.17
C ASP A 312 -23.26 12.29 -0.03
N GLY A 313 -23.06 11.42 0.97
CA GLY A 313 -23.91 10.27 1.25
C GLY A 313 -23.67 9.04 0.35
N ARG A 314 -22.75 9.10 -0.61
CA ARG A 314 -22.34 7.93 -1.40
C ARG A 314 -21.32 7.09 -0.63
N MET A 315 -21.19 5.83 -1.03
CA MET A 315 -20.18 4.90 -0.50
C MET A 315 -19.04 4.71 -1.49
N SER A 316 -17.80 4.72 -1.03
CA SER A 316 -16.66 4.08 -1.70
C SER A 316 -16.31 2.77 -0.97
N ILE A 317 -15.54 1.88 -1.60
CA ILE A 317 -15.08 0.61 -1.00
C ILE A 317 -13.62 0.33 -1.36
N ILE A 318 -12.84 -0.01 -0.33
CA ILE A 318 -11.42 -0.39 -0.41
C ILE A 318 -11.29 -1.82 0.13
N GLN A 319 -10.51 -2.65 -0.59
CA GLN A 319 -10.10 -4.01 -0.20
C GLN A 319 -8.80 -4.35 -0.96
N ALA A 320 -7.93 -5.18 -0.41
CA ALA A 320 -6.91 -5.82 -1.23
C ALA A 320 -7.49 -7.04 -2.01
N PRO A 321 -6.76 -7.56 -3.01
CA PRO A 321 -5.77 -6.85 -3.81
C PRO A 321 -6.44 -5.94 -4.86
N ASP A 322 -7.75 -6.13 -5.13
CA ASP A 322 -8.48 -5.57 -6.27
C ASP A 322 -8.67 -4.04 -6.23
N LYS A 323 -8.87 -3.47 -5.03
CA LYS A 323 -9.25 -2.07 -4.82
C LYS A 323 -8.50 -1.46 -3.65
N ARG A 324 -7.16 -1.48 -3.72
CA ARG A 324 -6.28 -0.98 -2.66
C ARG A 324 -6.41 0.50 -2.36
N GLY A 325 -7.05 1.31 -3.22
CA GLY A 325 -7.28 2.73 -2.96
C GLY A 325 -6.04 3.60 -3.11
N SER A 326 -6.00 4.71 -2.38
CA SER A 326 -4.90 5.68 -2.38
C SER A 326 -4.95 6.52 -1.09
N PHE A 327 -3.78 6.88 -0.57
CA PHE A 327 -3.65 7.73 0.62
C PHE A 327 -3.66 9.24 0.26
N GLU A 328 -3.06 9.59 -0.89
CA GLU A 328 -2.89 10.98 -1.37
C GLU A 328 -3.98 11.43 -2.35
N ALA A 329 -4.86 10.52 -2.78
CA ALA A 329 -5.97 10.80 -3.68
C ALA A 329 -7.23 10.08 -3.22
N ASP A 330 -8.39 10.48 -3.75
CA ASP A 330 -9.68 9.89 -3.40
C ASP A 330 -9.67 8.34 -3.55
N PRO A 331 -10.14 7.58 -2.52
CA PRO A 331 -10.91 8.01 -1.36
C PRO A 331 -10.08 8.25 -0.07
N PHE A 332 -8.78 8.55 -0.18
CA PHE A 332 -7.87 8.87 0.94
C PHE A 332 -7.73 7.76 2.01
N VAL A 333 -7.90 6.51 1.57
CA VAL A 333 -7.65 5.28 2.32
C VAL A 333 -6.90 4.31 1.40
N PHE A 334 -5.79 3.74 1.89
CA PHE A 334 -4.93 2.80 1.17
C PHE A 334 -4.80 1.46 1.91
N HIS A 335 -4.82 0.34 1.17
CA HIS A 335 -4.65 -1.02 1.69
C HIS A 335 -3.20 -1.49 1.52
N THR A 336 -2.52 -1.89 2.60
CA THR A 336 -1.07 -2.12 2.59
C THR A 336 -0.65 -3.51 2.08
N GLY A 337 -1.52 -4.53 2.21
CA GLY A 337 -1.32 -5.89 1.71
C GLY A 337 -2.61 -6.70 1.61
N ASP A 338 -2.47 -7.95 1.15
CA ASP A 338 -3.44 -9.06 1.13
C ASP A 338 -2.74 -10.20 1.89
N VAL A 339 -3.34 -10.77 2.93
CA VAL A 339 -2.69 -11.75 3.82
C VAL A 339 -3.44 -13.09 3.77
N VAL A 340 -3.12 -13.83 2.71
CA VAL A 340 -3.78 -15.07 2.28
C VAL A 340 -3.60 -16.29 3.21
N SER A 341 -2.97 -16.14 4.38
CA SER A 341 -2.85 -17.21 5.36
C SER A 341 -2.62 -16.68 6.79
N ALA A 342 -2.99 -17.50 7.77
CA ALA A 342 -2.70 -17.29 9.18
C ALA A 342 -2.24 -18.60 9.83
N SER A 343 -1.54 -18.49 10.96
CA SER A 343 -1.19 -19.60 11.83
C SER A 343 -1.21 -19.15 13.28
N THR A 344 -1.21 -20.08 14.23
CA THR A 344 -1.10 -19.75 15.67
C THR A 344 0.16 -18.91 15.99
N SER A 345 1.29 -19.16 15.31
CA SER A 345 2.56 -18.42 15.52
C SER A 345 2.79 -17.24 14.57
N ALA A 346 2.11 -17.20 13.43
CA ALA A 346 2.05 -16.04 12.54
C ALA A 346 0.59 -15.68 12.24
N PRO A 347 -0.07 -14.91 13.13
CA PRO A 347 -1.42 -14.39 12.94
C PRO A 347 -1.56 -13.60 11.64
N GLY A 348 -2.68 -13.75 10.95
CA GLY A 348 -3.01 -12.91 9.79
C GLY A 348 -3.24 -11.47 10.23
N ILE A 349 -2.61 -10.50 9.55
CA ILE A 349 -2.71 -9.07 9.85
C ILE A 349 -2.81 -8.26 8.57
N GLU A 350 -4.02 -7.84 8.20
CA GLU A 350 -4.21 -6.84 7.15
C GLU A 350 -4.35 -5.43 7.72
N THR A 351 -3.89 -4.42 6.97
CA THR A 351 -3.85 -3.03 7.43
C THR A 351 -4.26 -2.06 6.34
N VAL A 352 -4.96 -1.00 6.75
CA VAL A 352 -5.18 0.21 5.96
C VAL A 352 -4.55 1.43 6.60
N GLU A 353 -4.14 2.36 5.75
CA GLU A 353 -3.68 3.69 6.10
C GLU A 353 -4.73 4.70 5.64
N ILE A 354 -5.37 5.37 6.60
CA ILE A 354 -6.36 6.42 6.38
C ILE A 354 -5.63 7.76 6.52
N ASN A 355 -5.81 8.67 5.57
CA ASN A 355 -5.29 10.02 5.66
C ASN A 355 -5.99 10.75 6.81
N ALA A 356 -5.26 11.25 7.81
CA ALA A 356 -5.84 11.93 8.97
C ALA A 356 -6.68 13.16 8.55
N ALA A 357 -6.32 13.81 7.44
CA ALA A 357 -7.07 14.94 6.89
C ALA A 357 -8.30 14.54 6.05
N ILE A 358 -8.68 13.25 5.95
CA ILE A 358 -9.76 12.76 5.07
C ILE A 358 -11.08 13.53 5.20
N SER A 359 -11.48 13.94 6.39
CA SER A 359 -12.70 14.74 6.58
C SER A 359 -12.59 16.14 5.97
N HIS A 360 -11.44 16.80 6.13
CA HIS A 360 -11.15 18.09 5.49
C HIS A 360 -11.02 17.95 3.97
N LEU A 361 -10.33 16.91 3.49
CA LEU A 361 -10.11 16.62 2.06
C LEU A 361 -11.40 16.26 1.30
N MET A 362 -12.33 15.56 1.95
CA MET A 362 -13.67 15.29 1.39
C MET A 362 -14.68 16.43 1.62
N GLY A 363 -14.32 17.47 2.38
CA GLY A 363 -15.18 18.62 2.65
C GLY A 363 -16.33 18.37 3.64
N GLY A 364 -16.17 17.44 4.59
CA GLY A 364 -17.15 17.19 5.65
C GLY A 364 -16.94 15.88 6.40
N LYS A 365 -17.86 15.57 7.33
CA LYS A 365 -17.82 14.36 8.16
C LYS A 365 -17.81 13.07 7.32
N VAL A 366 -16.81 12.22 7.54
CA VAL A 366 -16.67 10.89 6.92
C VAL A 366 -16.98 9.81 7.95
N ALA A 367 -17.48 8.65 7.50
CA ALA A 367 -17.59 7.48 8.36
C ALA A 367 -17.11 6.22 7.63
N LEU A 368 -16.30 5.41 8.31
CA LEU A 368 -15.73 4.19 7.81
C LEU A 368 -16.33 2.99 8.55
N VAL A 369 -16.65 1.93 7.82
CA VAL A 369 -17.00 0.62 8.38
C VAL A 369 -15.86 -0.35 8.09
N CYS A 370 -15.27 -0.89 9.14
CA CYS A 370 -14.15 -1.81 9.09
C CYS A 370 -14.69 -3.23 9.26
N SER A 371 -14.51 -4.07 8.25
CA SER A 371 -15.02 -5.44 8.23
C SER A 371 -14.00 -6.42 7.68
N VAL A 372 -13.98 -7.64 8.19
CA VAL A 372 -13.33 -8.77 7.52
C VAL A 372 -14.36 -9.58 6.74
N TYR A 373 -13.93 -10.10 5.60
CA TYR A 373 -14.67 -10.98 4.71
C TYR A 373 -13.91 -12.29 4.52
N SER A 374 -14.62 -13.40 4.37
CA SER A 374 -14.03 -14.68 3.92
C SER A 374 -14.81 -15.13 2.70
N ALA A 375 -14.14 -15.54 1.62
CA ALA A 375 -14.84 -15.93 0.41
C ALA A 375 -15.51 -17.31 0.56
N VAL A 376 -16.63 -17.53 -0.14
CA VAL A 376 -17.22 -18.87 -0.29
C VAL A 376 -16.20 -19.88 -0.84
N ASP A 377 -15.32 -19.41 -1.73
CA ASP A 377 -14.27 -20.21 -2.38
C ASP A 377 -13.11 -20.57 -1.42
N ASN A 378 -12.96 -19.85 -0.29
CA ASN A 378 -12.02 -20.21 0.81
C ASN A 378 -12.57 -21.38 1.66
N GLY A 379 -13.82 -21.79 1.43
CA GLY A 379 -14.48 -22.89 2.11
C GLY A 379 -15.28 -22.47 3.35
N ALA A 380 -15.80 -23.47 4.07
CA ALA A 380 -16.69 -23.24 5.21
C ALA A 380 -15.91 -22.99 6.51
N VAL A 381 -15.43 -21.76 6.71
CA VAL A 381 -14.83 -21.27 7.95
C VAL A 381 -15.82 -20.45 8.78
N SER A 382 -15.69 -20.50 10.10
CA SER A 382 -16.44 -19.60 11.01
C SER A 382 -15.58 -18.37 11.30
N VAL A 383 -15.92 -17.19 10.78
CA VAL A 383 -15.15 -15.95 11.07
C VAL A 383 -15.01 -15.69 12.58
N ALA A 384 -15.97 -16.15 13.40
CA ALA A 384 -15.89 -16.10 14.87
C ALA A 384 -14.84 -17.04 15.50
N SER A 385 -14.41 -18.13 14.85
CA SER A 385 -13.36 -19.01 15.39
C SER A 385 -11.97 -18.40 15.22
N LEU A 386 -11.80 -17.59 14.17
CA LEU A 386 -10.57 -16.83 13.85
C LEU A 386 -10.33 -15.63 14.78
N LYS A 387 -11.35 -15.27 15.58
CA LYS A 387 -11.35 -14.21 16.60
C LYS A 387 -10.77 -12.87 16.09
N PRO A 388 -11.19 -12.36 14.93
CA PRO A 388 -10.61 -11.16 14.34
C PRO A 388 -10.85 -9.95 15.26
N LYS A 389 -9.78 -9.23 15.56
CA LYS A 389 -9.77 -7.95 16.31
C LYS A 389 -9.37 -6.82 15.38
N MET A 390 -9.91 -5.62 15.62
CA MET A 390 -9.47 -4.40 14.95
C MET A 390 -8.59 -3.58 15.89
N ARG A 391 -7.51 -3.00 15.38
CA ARG A 391 -6.61 -2.11 16.12
C ARG A 391 -6.40 -0.82 15.32
N MET A 392 -6.71 0.32 15.92
CA MET A 392 -6.45 1.65 15.38
C MET A 392 -5.24 2.27 16.08
N GLU A 393 -4.37 2.95 15.34
CA GLU A 393 -3.29 3.78 15.88
C GLU A 393 -3.35 5.20 15.33
N TYR A 394 -3.15 6.17 16.21
CA TYR A 394 -2.90 7.57 15.85
C TYR A 394 -1.96 8.20 16.89
N GLY A 395 -0.73 8.52 16.48
CA GLY A 395 0.32 8.96 17.41
C GLY A 395 0.59 7.89 18.49
N ASP A 396 0.53 8.29 19.75
CA ASP A 396 0.67 7.40 20.91
C ASP A 396 -0.66 6.78 21.39
N GLU A 397 -1.81 7.15 20.80
CA GLU A 397 -3.12 6.57 21.11
C GLU A 397 -3.36 5.29 20.28
N VAL A 398 -3.64 4.18 20.98
CA VAL A 398 -3.93 2.87 20.39
C VAL A 398 -5.31 2.42 20.87
N VAL A 399 -6.21 2.07 19.94
CA VAL A 399 -7.56 1.61 20.29
C VAL A 399 -7.86 0.25 19.69
N GLU A 400 -8.09 -0.76 20.53
CA GLU A 400 -8.44 -2.11 20.11
C GLU A 400 -9.95 -2.37 20.23
N CYS A 401 -10.62 -2.63 19.11
CA CYS A 401 -11.97 -3.18 19.09
C CYS A 401 -11.88 -4.71 19.15
N ALA A 402 -12.08 -5.26 20.34
CA ALA A 402 -11.90 -6.67 20.69
C ALA A 402 -13.20 -7.25 21.27
N PHE A 403 -14.25 -7.33 20.45
CA PHE A 403 -15.56 -7.83 20.84
C PHE A 403 -15.56 -9.34 21.11
N GLU A 404 -16.19 -9.76 22.22
CA GLU A 404 -16.33 -11.19 22.55
C GLU A 404 -17.47 -11.85 21.74
N PHE A 405 -17.10 -12.81 20.88
CA PHE A 405 -18.04 -13.68 20.17
C PHE A 405 -18.79 -14.58 21.16
N LYS A 406 -20.05 -14.24 21.42
CA LYS A 406 -20.92 -15.02 22.33
C LYS A 406 -21.25 -16.39 21.74
N GLY A 407 -21.46 -17.37 22.62
CA GLY A 407 -21.87 -18.72 22.23
C GLY A 407 -23.13 -18.70 21.36
N GLY A 408 -23.07 -19.37 20.21
CA GLY A 408 -24.17 -19.42 19.22
C GLY A 408 -23.87 -18.70 17.90
N PHE A 409 -22.82 -17.88 17.82
CA PHE A 409 -22.37 -17.22 16.57
C PHE A 409 -21.66 -18.17 15.56
N PHE A 410 -21.64 -19.48 15.83
CA PHE A 410 -20.80 -20.48 15.16
C PHE A 410 -21.34 -20.99 13.82
N SER A 411 -21.69 -20.09 12.90
CA SER A 411 -22.10 -20.45 11.53
C SER A 411 -20.95 -20.27 10.56
N SER A 412 -20.44 -21.36 9.99
CA SER A 412 -19.42 -21.37 8.93
C SER A 412 -19.92 -20.94 7.55
N LEU A 413 -21.03 -20.20 7.53
CA LEU A 413 -21.68 -19.60 6.36
C LEU A 413 -21.91 -18.09 6.57
N VAL A 414 -21.19 -17.49 7.53
CA VAL A 414 -21.18 -16.04 7.79
C VAL A 414 -19.90 -15.46 7.17
N TYR A 415 -20.04 -14.96 5.95
CA TYR A 415 -18.93 -14.52 5.11
C TYR A 415 -18.47 -13.08 5.38
N THR A 416 -19.11 -12.35 6.30
CA THR A 416 -18.67 -10.98 6.63
C THR A 416 -18.96 -10.65 8.09
N TYR A 417 -17.96 -10.06 8.75
CA TYR A 417 -18.03 -9.58 10.12
C TYR A 417 -17.52 -8.14 10.20
N VAL A 418 -18.34 -7.24 10.76
CA VAL A 418 -17.95 -5.86 11.02
C VAL A 418 -17.25 -5.79 12.37
N LEU A 419 -15.97 -5.43 12.34
CA LEU A 419 -15.09 -5.27 13.50
C LEU A 419 -15.39 -3.99 14.28
N GLY A 420 -15.67 -2.91 13.55
CA GLY A 420 -15.86 -1.59 14.12
C GLY A 420 -16.27 -0.54 13.10
N MET A 421 -16.51 0.65 13.62
CA MET A 421 -16.79 1.86 12.84
C MET A 421 -15.92 3.00 13.35
N ILE A 422 -15.52 3.87 12.42
CA ILE A 422 -14.80 5.11 12.71
C ILE A 422 -15.59 6.27 12.09
N GLU A 423 -15.97 7.27 12.88
CA GLU A 423 -16.43 8.56 12.38
C GLU A 423 -15.26 9.56 12.47
N ILE A 424 -14.99 10.31 11.40
CA ILE A 424 -13.99 11.38 11.39
C ILE A 424 -14.70 12.68 11.02
N ASP A 425 -14.63 13.67 11.91
CA ASP A 425 -15.36 14.93 11.81
C ASP A 425 -14.42 16.11 12.09
N GLY A 426 -13.85 16.66 11.00
CA GLY A 426 -12.76 17.63 11.07
C GLY A 426 -11.55 17.07 11.80
N ASP A 427 -11.38 17.47 13.07
CA ASP A 427 -10.24 17.13 13.93
C ASP A 427 -10.59 16.08 15.02
N GLU A 428 -11.79 15.49 14.99
CA GLU A 428 -12.22 14.45 15.94
C GLU A 428 -12.33 13.08 15.25
N ILE A 429 -11.68 12.05 15.82
CA ILE A 429 -11.94 10.64 15.53
C ILE A 429 -12.85 10.08 16.62
N ARG A 430 -13.93 9.40 16.25
CA ARG A 430 -14.72 8.55 17.16
C ARG A 430 -14.72 7.12 16.65
N ILE A 431 -14.24 6.20 17.46
CA ILE A 431 -14.18 4.76 17.16
C ILE A 431 -15.13 3.99 18.08
N SER A 432 -15.80 2.97 17.52
CA SER A 432 -16.68 2.06 18.25
C SER A 432 -16.54 0.61 17.74
N PRO A 433 -16.50 -0.40 18.62
CA PRO A 433 -16.51 -1.79 18.20
C PRO A 433 -17.88 -2.14 17.64
N SER A 434 -17.89 -3.11 16.73
CA SER A 434 -19.10 -3.71 16.19
C SER A 434 -19.10 -5.21 16.45
N GLY A 435 -20.25 -5.82 16.26
CA GLY A 435 -20.46 -7.27 16.29
C GLY A 435 -21.45 -7.72 15.21
N VAL A 436 -21.61 -6.90 14.16
CA VAL A 436 -22.62 -7.09 13.13
C VAL A 436 -22.10 -8.06 12.06
N THR A 437 -22.83 -9.14 11.83
CA THR A 437 -22.51 -10.15 10.82
C THR A 437 -23.38 -10.00 9.58
N SER A 438 -22.94 -10.55 8.44
CA SER A 438 -23.89 -10.89 7.38
C SER A 438 -24.86 -11.99 7.83
N LYS A 439 -25.90 -12.25 7.04
CA LYS A 439 -26.78 -13.41 7.27
C LYS A 439 -26.06 -14.69 6.83
N THR A 440 -26.38 -15.82 7.46
CA THR A 440 -26.02 -17.16 6.99
C THR A 440 -26.30 -17.31 5.48
N GLY A 441 -25.30 -17.69 4.70
CA GLY A 441 -25.40 -17.83 3.25
C GLY A 441 -25.43 -16.51 2.48
N SER A 442 -24.91 -15.41 3.05
CA SER A 442 -24.96 -14.09 2.41
C SER A 442 -23.63 -13.34 2.45
N GLU A 443 -23.17 -12.95 1.27
CA GLU A 443 -22.00 -12.08 1.02
C GLU A 443 -22.43 -10.60 0.86
N ALA A 444 -23.56 -10.22 1.47
CA ALA A 444 -24.02 -8.84 1.48
C ALA A 444 -23.06 -7.96 2.29
N THR A 445 -22.42 -7.02 1.60
CA THR A 445 -21.43 -6.10 2.20
C THR A 445 -22.05 -5.18 3.26
N PRO A 446 -21.22 -4.64 4.19
CA PRO A 446 -21.64 -3.59 5.09
C PRO A 446 -21.92 -2.31 4.31
N TRP A 447 -23.09 -1.73 4.55
CA TRP A 447 -23.54 -0.50 3.94
C TRP A 447 -23.89 0.52 5.01
N LEU A 448 -23.23 1.68 4.97
CA LEU A 448 -23.51 2.81 5.85
C LEU A 448 -24.49 3.80 5.18
N THR A 449 -25.34 4.45 5.98
CA THR A 449 -26.25 5.52 5.52
C THR A 449 -26.28 6.65 6.55
N ARG A 450 -26.30 7.90 6.10
CA ARG A 450 -26.41 9.09 6.96
C ARG A 450 -27.88 9.50 7.14
N LYS A 451 -28.32 9.74 8.38
CA LYS A 451 -29.63 10.33 8.71
C LYS A 451 -29.42 11.46 9.74
N GLY A 452 -29.33 12.70 9.27
CA GLY A 452 -28.79 13.79 10.08
C GLY A 452 -27.35 13.48 10.49
N ASP A 453 -27.02 13.72 11.75
CA ASP A 453 -25.66 13.49 12.27
C ASP A 453 -25.34 12.00 12.48
N ARG A 454 -26.38 11.15 12.57
CA ARG A 454 -26.28 9.71 12.84
C ARG A 454 -25.91 8.93 11.58
N VAL A 455 -24.96 8.01 11.76
CA VAL A 455 -24.68 6.93 10.81
C VAL A 455 -25.46 5.68 11.20
N GLU A 456 -26.07 5.02 10.23
CA GLU A 456 -26.69 3.69 10.38
C GLU A 456 -25.93 2.66 9.57
N LEU A 457 -25.74 1.46 10.14
CA LEU A 457 -25.10 0.30 9.53
C LEU A 457 -26.15 -0.74 9.14
N THR A 458 -26.06 -1.25 7.91
CA THR A 458 -26.93 -2.29 7.33
C THR A 458 -26.12 -3.35 6.59
N MET A 459 -26.54 -4.61 6.64
CA MET A 459 -25.87 -5.74 5.95
C MET A 459 -26.67 -6.19 4.73
N ASP A 460 -26.85 -5.26 3.81
CA ASP A 460 -27.65 -5.41 2.59
C ASP A 460 -26.98 -4.80 1.35
N GLY A 461 -25.71 -4.37 1.46
CA GLY A 461 -24.93 -3.79 0.37
C GLY A 461 -24.70 -4.75 -0.81
N PRO A 462 -24.20 -4.24 -1.95
CA PRO A 462 -23.88 -5.04 -3.13
C PRO A 462 -22.95 -6.21 -2.78
N HIS A 463 -23.07 -7.33 -3.50
CA HIS A 463 -22.16 -8.46 -3.28
C HIS A 463 -20.81 -8.13 -3.95
N VAL A 464 -19.71 -8.47 -3.29
CA VAL A 464 -18.35 -8.15 -3.72
C VAL A 464 -17.45 -9.35 -3.45
N PHE A 465 -17.04 -10.01 -4.53
CA PHE A 465 -16.20 -11.21 -4.52
C PHE A 465 -14.75 -10.84 -4.87
N LYS A 466 -13.76 -11.53 -4.27
CA LYS A 466 -12.32 -11.40 -4.62
C LYS A 466 -12.14 -11.65 -6.12
N GLY A 467 -11.44 -10.77 -6.83
CA GLY A 467 -11.20 -10.86 -8.28
C GLY A 467 -12.39 -10.57 -9.21
N ARG A 468 -13.56 -10.10 -8.73
CA ARG A 468 -14.73 -9.77 -9.57
C ARG A 468 -15.05 -8.27 -9.61
N PRO A 469 -15.62 -7.74 -10.72
CA PRO A 469 -16.12 -6.36 -10.77
C PRO A 469 -17.20 -6.11 -9.71
N LEU A 470 -17.31 -4.86 -9.23
CA LEU A 470 -18.35 -4.48 -8.27
C LEU A 470 -19.75 -4.59 -8.90
N GLU A 471 -20.61 -5.42 -8.30
CA GLU A 471 -22.01 -5.52 -8.68
C GLU A 471 -22.84 -4.34 -8.16
N ARG A 472 -24.08 -4.20 -8.65
CA ARG A 472 -25.03 -3.16 -8.23
C ARG A 472 -26.27 -3.83 -7.65
N LYS A 473 -26.81 -3.30 -6.54
CA LYS A 473 -27.92 -3.94 -5.81
C LYS A 473 -29.05 -2.94 -5.57
N GLY A 474 -30.01 -2.94 -6.47
CA GLY A 474 -31.01 -1.88 -6.57
C GLY A 474 -30.33 -0.51 -6.72
N ASN A 475 -30.69 0.44 -5.85
CA ASN A 475 -30.09 1.77 -5.86
C ASN A 475 -28.71 1.83 -5.19
N LYS A 476 -28.31 0.82 -4.41
CA LYS A 476 -27.00 0.79 -3.74
C LYS A 476 -25.90 0.42 -4.75
N HIS A 477 -24.94 1.32 -4.90
CA HIS A 477 -23.78 1.18 -5.76
C HIS A 477 -22.62 1.98 -5.18
N TYR A 478 -21.42 1.40 -5.19
CA TYR A 478 -20.21 2.12 -4.81
C TYR A 478 -19.77 3.08 -5.92
N VAL A 479 -19.01 4.11 -5.53
CA VAL A 479 -18.23 5.00 -6.41
C VAL A 479 -16.88 4.37 -6.68
#